data_AF-B3MNZ7-F1
#
_entry.id   AF-B3MNZ7-F1
#
_cell.length_a   1.000
_cell.length_b   1.000
_cell.length_c   1.000
_cell.angle_alpha   90.00
_cell.angle_beta   90.00
_cell.angle_gamma   90.00
#
_symmetry.space_group_name_H-M   'P 1'
#
loop_
_entity.id
_entity.type
_entity.pdbx_description
1 polymer ?
#
loop_
_entity_poly.entity_id
_entity_poly.type
_entity_poly.pdbx_seq_one_letter_code
_entity_poly.pdbx_strand_id
1 'polypeptide(L)'
;MKREAELHNDIIQEDFVDCYQNLTLKSVMILKHIANNCTKNSAFFLKCDDDSFVNIPNLLHYILGGTIPLYKDTLEYYDRTSYKPTDRLNRTKNLIMGHRFCNVLPSRDVSDKSYMPSSMYPLDIYPDYISGSGYLISMDVVPTLYTTALDTNFLPLEDVFITGICADIAGIERLHHPLFSPFTPEGLCSLKGSILSHRVEHWEMAWDVLVSDYNIKCQTLAPHTINWTLNGAKDKCNFDLFSQKFYYFMKYLKLGIGI
;
A
#
# COMPACT_ATOMS: atom_id res chain seq x y z
N MET A 1 1.23 16.54 -20.96
CA MET A 1 0.98 17.47 -19.84
C MET A 1 -0.09 18.52 -20.14
N LYS A 2 0.16 19.78 -20.54
CA LYS A 2 -0.94 20.80 -20.64
C LYS A 2 -2.13 20.38 -21.53
N ARG A 3 -1.84 19.96 -22.76
CA ARG A 3 -2.88 19.49 -23.71
C ARG A 3 -3.63 18.24 -23.22
N GLU A 4 -2.94 17.35 -22.52
CA GLU A 4 -3.50 16.11 -21.96
C GLU A 4 -4.43 16.43 -20.79
N ALA A 5 -4.00 17.32 -19.89
CA ALA A 5 -4.80 17.79 -18.77
C ALA A 5 -6.09 18.48 -19.25
N GLU A 6 -6.00 19.29 -20.31
CA GLU A 6 -7.18 19.91 -20.94
C GLU A 6 -8.13 18.89 -21.58
N LEU A 7 -7.60 17.77 -22.08
CA LEU A 7 -8.38 16.75 -22.77
C LEU A 7 -9.11 15.80 -21.80
N HIS A 8 -8.43 15.39 -20.73
CA HIS A 8 -8.92 14.32 -19.84
C HIS A 8 -9.41 14.83 -18.48
N ASN A 9 -8.99 16.03 -18.06
CA ASN A 9 -9.41 16.67 -16.80
C ASN A 9 -9.21 15.78 -15.55
N ASP A 10 -8.12 15.02 -15.55
CA ASP A 10 -7.75 14.01 -14.55
C ASP A 10 -6.33 14.22 -13.97
N ILE A 11 -5.67 15.32 -14.34
CA ILE A 11 -4.32 15.65 -13.87
C ILE A 11 -4.38 16.71 -12.77
N ILE A 12 -3.78 16.39 -11.63
CA ILE A 12 -3.46 17.34 -10.56
C ILE A 12 -1.97 17.61 -10.62
N GLN A 13 -1.59 18.87 -10.73
CA GLN A 13 -0.18 19.29 -10.78
C GLN A 13 0.11 20.25 -9.62
N GLU A 14 1.19 19.97 -8.89
CA GLU A 14 1.68 20.78 -7.77
C GLU A 14 3.15 21.18 -8.05
N ASP A 15 3.63 22.20 -7.35
CA ASP A 15 4.92 22.84 -7.63
C ASP A 15 6.08 22.22 -6.83
N PHE A 16 6.54 21.04 -7.25
CA PHE A 16 7.75 20.40 -6.74
C PHE A 16 8.42 19.54 -7.81
N VAL A 17 9.70 19.21 -7.62
CA VAL A 17 10.44 18.33 -8.54
C VAL A 17 9.99 16.88 -8.31
N ASP A 18 9.33 16.28 -9.29
CA ASP A 18 8.93 14.87 -9.24
C ASP A 18 10.15 13.97 -9.42
N CYS A 19 10.61 13.39 -8.31
CA CYS A 19 11.69 12.41 -8.26
C CYS A 19 11.46 11.43 -7.10
N TYR A 20 12.16 10.30 -7.11
CA TYR A 20 11.96 9.23 -6.11
C TYR A 20 12.07 9.73 -4.66
N GLN A 21 13.07 10.58 -4.37
CA GLN A 21 13.28 11.15 -3.04
C GLN A 21 12.16 12.10 -2.60
N ASN A 22 11.38 12.64 -3.55
CA ASN A 22 10.28 13.56 -3.30
C ASN A 22 8.90 12.88 -3.38
N LEU A 23 8.82 11.55 -3.51
CA LEU A 23 7.55 10.84 -3.49
C LEU A 23 6.76 11.11 -2.21
N THR A 24 7.43 11.30 -1.07
CA THR A 24 6.78 11.72 0.18
C THR A 24 6.05 13.06 0.01
N LEU A 25 6.64 14.05 -0.67
CA LEU A 25 5.97 15.32 -0.97
C LEU A 25 4.77 15.09 -1.87
N LYS A 26 4.91 14.25 -2.90
CA LYS A 26 3.82 13.86 -3.80
C LYS A 26 2.63 13.29 -3.02
N SER A 27 2.86 12.34 -2.11
CA SER A 27 1.80 11.78 -1.27
C SER A 27 1.20 12.77 -0.29
N VAL A 28 1.99 13.66 0.32
CA VAL A 28 1.44 14.73 1.17
C VAL A 28 0.53 15.66 0.35
N MET A 29 0.90 16.00 -0.89
CA MET A 29 0.05 16.80 -1.77
C MET A 29 -1.20 16.05 -2.25
N ILE A 30 -1.11 14.73 -2.46
CA ILE A 30 -2.29 13.90 -2.71
C ILE A 30 -3.23 13.96 -1.50
N LEU A 31 -2.73 13.77 -0.28
CA LEU A 31 -3.54 13.86 0.94
C LEU A 31 -4.19 15.24 1.10
N LYS A 32 -3.45 16.32 0.85
CA LYS A 32 -3.97 17.70 0.81
C LYS A 32 -5.15 17.82 -0.15
N HIS A 33 -4.98 17.35 -1.38
CA HIS A 33 -6.01 17.44 -2.41
C HIS A 33 -7.27 16.67 -2.00
N ILE A 34 -7.11 15.40 -1.60
CA ILE A 34 -8.23 14.54 -1.21
C ILE A 34 -8.94 15.09 0.04
N ALA A 35 -8.20 15.57 1.04
CA ALA A 35 -8.75 16.19 2.25
C ALA A 35 -9.67 17.37 1.93
N ASN A 36 -9.23 18.24 1.00
CA ASN A 36 -9.93 19.47 0.65
C ASN A 36 -11.12 19.24 -0.29
N ASN A 37 -11.04 18.25 -1.19
CA ASN A 37 -11.96 18.14 -2.32
C ASN A 37 -12.87 16.90 -2.29
N CYS A 38 -12.44 15.80 -1.67
CA CYS A 38 -13.09 14.49 -1.85
C CYS A 38 -13.76 13.94 -0.58
N THR A 39 -13.45 14.48 0.60
CA THR A 39 -13.85 13.90 1.89
C THR A 39 -15.35 13.77 2.12
N LYS A 40 -16.17 14.58 1.45
CA LYS A 40 -17.64 14.57 1.59
C LYS A 40 -18.34 13.56 0.68
N ASN A 41 -17.72 13.20 -0.45
CA ASN A 41 -18.40 12.50 -1.54
C ASN A 41 -17.82 11.11 -1.82
N SER A 42 -16.85 10.66 -1.04
CA SER A 42 -16.13 9.42 -1.27
C SER A 42 -15.91 8.68 0.04
N ALA A 43 -16.08 7.36 0.04
CA ALA A 43 -15.92 6.53 1.23
C ALA A 43 -14.47 6.07 1.43
N PHE A 44 -13.74 5.88 0.33
CA PHE A 44 -12.38 5.38 0.32
C PHE A 44 -11.53 6.16 -0.67
N PHE A 45 -10.22 6.14 -0.44
CA PHE A 45 -9.17 6.63 -1.31
C PHE A 45 -8.19 5.47 -1.58
N LEU A 46 -7.90 5.18 -2.85
CA LEU A 46 -6.87 4.22 -3.24
C LEU A 46 -5.69 5.01 -3.84
N LYS A 47 -4.49 4.78 -3.29
CA LYS A 47 -3.22 5.16 -3.92
C LYS A 47 -2.64 3.92 -4.59
N CYS A 48 -2.11 4.07 -5.79
CA CYS A 48 -1.27 3.07 -6.45
C CYS A 48 -0.22 3.76 -7.32
N ASP A 49 0.82 3.02 -7.69
CA ASP A 49 1.83 3.48 -8.64
C ASP A 49 1.33 3.26 -10.08
N ASP A 50 1.94 3.94 -11.05
CA ASP A 50 1.56 3.88 -12.47
C ASP A 50 1.96 2.56 -13.15
N ASP A 51 2.83 1.78 -12.51
CA ASP A 51 3.21 0.42 -12.91
C ASP A 51 2.43 -0.67 -12.14
N SER A 52 1.38 -0.27 -11.40
CA SER A 52 0.53 -1.19 -10.65
C SER A 52 -0.78 -1.49 -11.38
N PHE A 53 -1.11 -2.78 -11.48
CA PHE A 53 -2.41 -3.23 -11.94
C PHE A 53 -3.41 -3.24 -10.78
N VAL A 54 -4.61 -2.69 -11.00
CA VAL A 54 -5.73 -2.75 -10.04
C VAL A 54 -6.90 -3.48 -10.66
N ASN A 55 -7.32 -4.58 -10.04
CA ASN A 55 -8.54 -5.30 -10.40
C ASN A 55 -9.75 -4.57 -9.79
N ILE A 56 -10.28 -3.59 -10.52
CA ILE A 56 -11.38 -2.74 -10.04
C ILE A 56 -12.63 -3.56 -9.65
N PRO A 57 -13.09 -4.57 -10.41
CA PRO A 57 -14.22 -5.40 -9.97
C PRO A 57 -13.98 -6.09 -8.62
N ASN A 58 -12.81 -6.70 -8.41
CA ASN A 58 -12.48 -7.33 -7.14
C ASN A 58 -12.41 -6.32 -5.99
N LEU A 59 -11.79 -5.15 -6.23
CA LEU A 59 -11.75 -4.05 -5.27
C LEU A 59 -13.17 -3.62 -4.88
N LEU A 60 -14.04 -3.37 -5.86
CA LEU A 60 -15.43 -2.96 -5.63
C LEU A 60 -16.21 -4.04 -4.88
N HIS A 61 -16.09 -5.31 -5.27
CA HIS A 61 -16.73 -6.41 -4.55
C HIS A 61 -16.32 -6.44 -3.07
N TYR A 62 -15.04 -6.23 -2.78
CA TYR A 62 -14.53 -6.24 -1.42
C TYR A 62 -15.00 -5.04 -0.58
N ILE A 63 -14.87 -3.81 -1.11
CA ILE A 63 -15.24 -2.60 -0.35
C ILE A 63 -16.75 -2.45 -0.18
N LEU A 64 -17.56 -3.05 -1.06
CA LEU A 64 -19.02 -3.11 -0.92
C LEU A 64 -19.49 -4.25 0.01
N GLY A 65 -18.57 -4.91 0.72
CA GLY A 65 -18.87 -5.95 1.71
C GLY A 65 -19.17 -7.32 1.10
N GLY A 66 -18.91 -7.50 -0.19
CA GLY A 66 -18.94 -8.78 -0.87
C GLY A 66 -17.72 -9.65 -0.54
N THR A 67 -17.72 -10.85 -1.10
CA THR A 67 -16.57 -11.74 -1.09
C THR A 67 -15.98 -11.75 -2.49
N ILE A 68 -14.64 -11.67 -2.61
CA ILE A 68 -14.02 -11.77 -3.93
C ILE A 68 -14.16 -13.22 -4.39
N PRO A 69 -14.74 -13.48 -5.58
CA PRO A 69 -14.84 -14.82 -6.10
C PRO A 69 -13.44 -15.38 -6.32
N LEU A 70 -13.00 -16.25 -5.39
CA LEU A 70 -11.81 -17.05 -5.60
C LEU A 70 -12.13 -18.10 -6.64
N TYR A 71 -11.62 -17.88 -7.85
CA TYR A 71 -11.61 -18.92 -8.84
C TYR A 71 -10.73 -20.06 -8.32
N LYS A 72 -11.24 -21.30 -8.33
CA LYS A 72 -10.51 -22.47 -7.77
C LYS A 72 -9.12 -22.63 -8.39
N ASP A 73 -8.97 -22.19 -9.63
CA ASP A 73 -7.76 -22.19 -10.44
C ASP A 73 -6.79 -21.04 -10.14
N THR A 74 -7.17 -20.02 -9.35
CA THR A 74 -6.28 -18.94 -8.92
C THR A 74 -5.80 -19.09 -7.48
N LEU A 75 -6.40 -20.02 -6.71
CA LEU A 75 -6.09 -20.23 -5.30
C LEU A 75 -4.63 -20.60 -4.99
N GLU A 76 -3.87 -21.14 -5.94
CA GLU A 76 -2.47 -21.54 -5.73
C GLU A 76 -1.50 -20.36 -5.85
N TYR A 77 -1.91 -19.27 -6.49
CA TYR A 77 -1.11 -18.06 -6.65
C TYR A 77 -1.12 -17.17 -5.39
N TYR A 78 -1.98 -17.48 -4.40
CA TYR A 78 -2.14 -16.68 -3.20
C TYR A 78 -1.87 -17.48 -1.93
N ASP A 79 -1.44 -16.78 -0.89
CA ASP A 79 -1.30 -17.36 0.43
C ASP A 79 -2.67 -17.73 1.03
N ARG A 80 -3.04 -19.01 0.88
CA ARG A 80 -4.28 -19.60 1.44
C ARG A 80 -4.31 -19.60 2.97
N THR A 81 -3.18 -19.37 3.64
CA THR A 81 -3.14 -19.30 5.10
C THR A 81 -3.62 -17.94 5.60
N SER A 82 -3.48 -16.90 4.77
CA SER A 82 -3.83 -15.52 5.10
C SER A 82 -5.16 -15.05 4.49
N TYR A 83 -5.59 -15.61 3.34
CA TYR A 83 -6.86 -15.26 2.71
C TYR A 83 -7.89 -16.39 2.80
N LYS A 84 -9.11 -16.07 3.27
CA LYS A 84 -10.26 -16.98 3.24
C LYS A 84 -11.33 -16.44 2.29
N PRO A 85 -12.00 -17.30 1.50
CA PRO A 85 -13.10 -16.89 0.62
C PRO A 85 -14.26 -16.17 1.31
N THR A 86 -14.37 -16.30 2.63
CA THR A 86 -15.39 -15.63 3.45
C THR A 86 -14.95 -14.27 3.97
N ASP A 87 -13.70 -13.87 3.72
CA ASP A 87 -13.16 -12.60 4.18
C ASP A 87 -13.87 -11.46 3.46
N ARG A 88 -14.32 -10.50 4.26
CA ARG A 88 -15.06 -9.33 3.81
C ARG A 88 -14.60 -8.13 4.61
N LEU A 89 -14.75 -6.94 4.03
CA LEU A 89 -14.45 -5.71 4.73
C LEU A 89 -15.47 -5.47 5.85
N ASN A 90 -15.07 -5.73 7.11
CA ASN A 90 -15.92 -5.51 8.28
C ASN A 90 -15.75 -4.12 8.90
N ARG A 91 -14.86 -3.27 8.36
CA ARG A 91 -14.54 -1.95 8.89
C ARG A 91 -14.38 -0.93 7.76
N THR A 92 -15.07 0.19 7.86
CA THR A 92 -15.08 1.26 6.83
C THR A 92 -14.52 2.59 7.34
N LYS A 93 -13.96 2.61 8.56
CA LYS A 93 -13.40 3.80 9.22
C LYS A 93 -12.09 3.45 9.92
N ASN A 94 -11.26 4.46 10.19
CA ASN A 94 -9.94 4.31 10.80
C ASN A 94 -9.11 3.15 10.20
N LEU A 95 -8.97 3.14 8.88
CA LEU A 95 -8.38 2.04 8.13
C LEU A 95 -7.36 2.53 7.11
N ILE A 96 -6.18 1.90 7.13
CA ILE A 96 -5.26 1.79 6.00
C ILE A 96 -5.12 0.31 5.68
N MET A 97 -5.26 -0.09 4.42
CA MET A 97 -5.19 -1.49 3.99
C MET A 97 -4.27 -1.66 2.80
N GLY A 98 -3.51 -2.75 2.79
CA GLY A 98 -2.75 -3.22 1.64
C GLY A 98 -1.75 -4.30 2.06
N HIS A 99 -0.63 -4.42 1.36
CA HIS A 99 0.42 -5.32 1.79
C HIS A 99 1.19 -4.74 2.99
N ARG A 100 0.96 -5.28 4.18
CA ARG A 100 1.70 -4.86 5.38
C ARG A 100 3.10 -5.46 5.43
N PHE A 101 4.10 -4.59 5.55
CA PHE A 101 5.47 -4.94 5.94
C PHE A 101 5.69 -4.72 7.44
N CYS A 102 6.52 -5.55 8.05
CA CYS A 102 6.85 -5.51 9.47
C CYS A 102 8.30 -5.97 9.69
N ASN A 103 8.93 -5.51 10.77
CA ASN A 103 10.32 -5.82 11.11
C ASN A 103 11.34 -5.52 9.98
N VAL A 104 11.05 -4.51 9.15
CA VAL A 104 11.95 -4.09 8.06
C VAL A 104 13.04 -3.20 8.62
N LEU A 105 14.30 -3.53 8.29
CA LEU A 105 15.46 -2.74 8.67
C LEU A 105 15.70 -1.64 7.61
N PRO A 106 15.99 -0.39 8.03
CA PRO A 106 16.42 0.66 7.11
C PRO A 106 17.70 0.25 6.35
N SER A 107 17.68 0.36 5.01
CA SER A 107 18.86 0.08 4.22
C SER A 107 19.94 1.12 4.53
N ARG A 108 21.13 0.66 4.95
CA ARG A 108 22.29 1.53 5.24
C ARG A 108 23.31 1.54 4.10
N ASP A 109 23.00 0.85 3.00
CA ASP A 109 23.80 0.84 1.79
C ASP A 109 23.45 2.05 0.92
N VAL A 110 24.44 2.91 0.66
CA VAL A 110 24.28 4.14 -0.15
C VAL A 110 23.92 3.88 -1.62
N SER A 111 24.13 2.65 -2.11
CA SER A 111 23.75 2.24 -3.47
C SER A 111 22.29 1.80 -3.58
N ASP A 112 21.63 1.54 -2.45
CA ASP A 112 20.24 1.19 -2.41
C ASP A 112 19.36 2.41 -2.69
N LYS A 113 18.36 2.25 -3.56
CA LYS A 113 17.36 3.30 -3.83
C LYS A 113 16.65 3.76 -2.56
N SER A 114 16.53 2.87 -1.57
CA SER A 114 15.87 3.08 -0.28
C SER A 114 16.85 3.42 0.85
N TYR A 115 18.08 3.83 0.51
CA TYR A 115 19.10 4.23 1.48
C TYR A 115 18.55 5.22 2.51
N MET A 116 18.78 4.89 3.78
CA MET A 116 18.35 5.67 4.92
C MET A 116 19.53 5.88 5.88
N PRO A 117 20.12 7.08 5.97
CA PRO A 117 21.21 7.32 6.90
C PRO A 117 20.73 7.27 8.35
N SER A 118 21.60 6.82 9.27
CA SER A 118 21.30 6.76 10.71
C SER A 118 21.04 8.14 11.32
N SER A 119 21.60 9.20 10.74
CA SER A 119 21.34 10.58 11.15
C SER A 119 19.90 11.04 10.84
N MET A 120 19.26 10.47 9.83
CA MET A 120 17.88 10.77 9.45
C MET A 120 16.89 9.84 10.16
N TYR A 121 17.21 8.55 10.23
CA TYR A 121 16.40 7.56 10.93
C TYR A 121 17.30 6.68 11.83
N PRO A 122 17.42 7.02 13.13
CA PRO A 122 18.36 6.37 14.05
C PRO A 122 17.86 5.04 14.63
N LEU A 123 16.65 4.61 14.30
CA LEU A 123 16.10 3.33 14.77
C LEU A 123 16.51 2.20 13.82
N ASP A 124 16.61 0.99 14.36
CA ASP A 124 17.04 -0.18 13.61
C ASP A 124 15.92 -0.81 12.77
N ILE A 125 14.66 -0.51 13.08
CA ILE A 125 13.47 -1.12 12.49
C ILE A 125 12.46 -0.02 12.20
N TYR A 126 11.87 -0.04 11.01
CA TYR A 126 10.73 0.81 10.67
C TYR A 126 9.46 0.37 11.42
N PRO A 127 8.53 1.29 11.72
CA PRO A 127 7.18 0.90 12.13
C PRO A 127 6.53 0.00 11.07
N ASP A 128 5.54 -0.80 11.47
CA ASP A 128 4.69 -1.50 10.49
C ASP A 128 4.12 -0.47 9.50
N TYR A 129 4.23 -0.75 8.20
CA TYR A 129 3.74 0.14 7.14
C TYR A 129 3.09 -0.69 6.03
N ILE A 130 2.30 -0.03 5.18
CA ILE A 130 1.71 -0.65 3.98
C ILE A 130 2.54 -0.28 2.77
N SER A 131 2.86 -1.26 1.92
CA SER A 131 3.62 -1.09 0.68
C SER A 131 3.16 0.11 -0.17
N GLY A 132 4.13 0.88 -0.68
CA GLY A 132 3.90 1.95 -1.63
C GLY A 132 3.25 1.52 -2.95
N SER A 133 3.36 0.24 -3.35
CA SER A 133 2.73 -0.29 -4.58
C SER A 133 1.22 -0.01 -4.64
N GLY A 134 0.57 0.03 -3.47
CA GLY A 134 -0.73 0.64 -3.34
C GLY A 134 -1.45 0.27 -2.06
N TYR A 135 -2.28 1.19 -1.60
CA TYR A 135 -2.98 1.11 -0.34
C TYR A 135 -4.33 1.81 -0.41
N LEU A 136 -5.31 1.25 0.31
CA LEU A 136 -6.66 1.79 0.46
C LEU A 136 -6.79 2.48 1.83
N ILE A 137 -7.33 3.68 1.85
CA ILE A 137 -7.55 4.48 3.06
C ILE A 137 -9.04 4.81 3.19
N SER A 138 -9.60 4.67 4.38
CA SER A 138 -10.94 5.18 4.67
C SER A 138 -10.94 6.70 4.73
N MET A 139 -11.94 7.36 4.16
CA MET A 139 -11.86 8.81 3.93
C MET A 139 -11.76 9.66 5.21
N ASP A 140 -12.21 9.14 6.35
CA ASP A 140 -12.06 9.76 7.67
C ASP A 140 -10.61 9.87 8.15
N VAL A 141 -9.71 9.03 7.62
CA VAL A 141 -8.29 8.99 7.97
C VAL A 141 -7.47 10.05 7.22
N VAL A 142 -7.90 10.43 6.01
CA VAL A 142 -7.10 11.29 5.11
C VAL A 142 -6.74 12.64 5.73
N PRO A 143 -7.67 13.41 6.33
CA PRO A 143 -7.33 14.70 6.96
C PRO A 143 -6.34 14.54 8.12
N THR A 144 -6.51 13.49 8.93
CA THR A 144 -5.64 13.20 10.08
C THR A 144 -4.22 12.87 9.62
N LEU A 145 -4.06 12.04 8.57
CA LEU A 145 -2.74 11.77 8.00
C LEU A 145 -2.12 13.03 7.41
N TYR A 146 -2.90 13.86 6.72
CA TYR A 146 -2.41 15.11 6.15
C TYR A 146 -1.85 16.04 7.24
N THR A 147 -2.62 16.31 8.29
CA THR A 147 -2.15 17.20 9.37
C THR A 147 -0.96 16.60 10.12
N THR A 148 -0.98 15.29 10.38
CA THR A 148 0.14 14.59 11.04
C THR A 148 1.41 14.67 10.20
N ALA A 149 1.30 14.55 8.88
CA ALA A 149 2.45 14.66 7.97
C ALA A 149 3.07 16.07 7.97
N LEU A 150 2.26 17.13 8.13
CA LEU A 150 2.77 18.51 8.24
C LEU A 150 3.53 18.74 9.55
N ASP A 151 3.14 18.05 10.63
CA ASP A 151 3.75 18.17 11.96
C ASP A 151 4.91 17.17 12.19
N THR A 152 5.18 16.28 11.22
CA THR A 152 6.20 15.24 11.32
C THR A 152 7.42 15.58 10.48
N ASN A 153 8.61 15.36 11.03
CA ASN A 153 9.87 15.55 10.28
C ASN A 153 9.89 14.67 9.03
N PHE A 154 10.09 15.32 7.88
CA PHE A 154 10.11 14.70 6.56
C PHE A 154 11.09 13.51 6.48
N LEU A 155 10.66 12.45 5.78
CA LEU A 155 11.48 11.27 5.48
C LEU A 155 11.26 10.83 4.02
N PRO A 156 12.33 10.65 3.21
CA PRO A 156 12.24 10.36 1.77
C PRO A 156 11.97 8.88 1.45
N LEU A 157 11.02 8.27 2.18
CA LEU A 157 10.41 6.98 1.88
C LEU A 157 8.92 7.12 2.19
N GLU A 158 8.14 7.22 1.11
CA GLU A 158 6.75 7.66 1.14
C GLU A 158 5.84 6.75 1.97
N ASP A 159 5.91 5.45 1.73
CA ASP A 159 5.09 4.44 2.39
C ASP A 159 5.42 4.30 3.87
N VAL A 160 6.72 4.27 4.21
CA VAL A 160 7.22 4.30 5.59
C VAL A 160 6.76 5.57 6.31
N PHE A 161 6.85 6.74 5.65
CA PHE A 161 6.50 8.02 6.25
C PHE A 161 4.99 8.16 6.48
N ILE A 162 4.18 7.96 5.43
CA ILE A 162 2.72 8.17 5.47
C ILE A 162 2.01 7.04 6.21
N THR A 163 2.23 5.80 5.79
CA THR A 163 1.46 4.65 6.29
C THR A 163 2.09 3.99 7.50
N GLY A 164 3.35 4.30 7.81
CA GLY A 164 4.06 3.86 9.00
C GLY A 164 4.08 4.93 10.09
N ILE A 165 5.00 5.90 9.97
CA ILE A 165 5.29 6.91 11.01
C ILE A 165 4.06 7.78 11.32
N CYS A 166 3.46 8.41 10.29
CA CYS A 166 2.31 9.28 10.50
C CYS A 166 1.09 8.48 11.01
N ALA A 167 0.87 7.27 10.47
CA ALA A 167 -0.19 6.39 10.93
C ALA A 167 -0.01 5.97 12.40
N ASP A 168 1.22 5.67 12.84
CA ASP A 168 1.52 5.35 14.24
C ASP A 168 1.26 6.53 15.18
N ILE A 169 1.75 7.73 14.81
CA ILE A 169 1.53 8.95 15.60
C ILE A 169 0.03 9.24 15.74
N ALA A 170 -0.73 9.07 14.66
CA ALA A 170 -2.16 9.28 14.63
C ALA A 170 -2.99 8.11 15.23
N GLY A 171 -2.36 7.01 15.63
CA GLY A 171 -3.05 5.85 16.20
C GLY A 171 -3.92 5.07 15.21
N ILE A 172 -3.57 5.11 13.92
CA ILE A 172 -4.30 4.44 12.83
C ILE A 172 -3.82 3.00 12.66
N GLU A 173 -4.77 2.08 12.49
CA GLU A 173 -4.47 0.66 12.30
C GLU A 173 -4.24 0.34 10.81
N ARG A 174 -3.17 -0.42 10.54
CA ARG A 174 -2.83 -0.97 9.23
C ARG A 174 -3.34 -2.41 9.14
N LEU A 175 -4.15 -2.70 8.14
CA LEU A 175 -4.64 -4.05 7.87
C LEU A 175 -3.87 -4.67 6.70
N HIS A 176 -3.25 -5.83 6.96
CA HIS A 176 -2.69 -6.64 5.88
C HIS A 176 -3.81 -7.24 5.04
N HIS A 177 -3.69 -7.15 3.71
CA HIS A 177 -4.58 -7.83 2.78
C HIS A 177 -3.75 -8.62 1.73
N PRO A 178 -3.88 -9.97 1.68
CA PRO A 178 -3.03 -10.83 0.87
C PRO A 178 -3.21 -10.66 -0.65
N LEU A 179 -4.35 -10.09 -1.08
CA LEU A 179 -4.60 -9.78 -2.50
C LEU A 179 -4.03 -8.43 -2.96
N PHE A 180 -3.31 -7.71 -2.08
CA PHE A 180 -2.43 -6.62 -2.47
C PHE A 180 -1.02 -7.18 -2.54
N SER A 181 -0.50 -7.37 -3.75
CA SER A 181 0.84 -7.91 -3.99
C SER A 181 1.80 -6.78 -4.39
N PRO A 182 2.89 -6.56 -3.64
CA PRO A 182 3.93 -5.60 -4.00
C PRO A 182 4.95 -6.18 -5.01
N PHE A 183 4.76 -7.44 -5.41
CA PHE A 183 5.67 -8.20 -6.26
C PHE A 183 5.13 -8.32 -7.69
N THR A 184 6.04 -8.56 -8.62
CA THR A 184 5.73 -8.88 -10.01
C THR A 184 4.84 -10.12 -10.08
N PRO A 185 3.76 -10.11 -10.87
CA PRO A 185 2.88 -11.26 -11.00
C PRO A 185 3.57 -12.46 -11.66
N GLU A 186 3.32 -13.66 -11.14
CA GLU A 186 3.76 -14.93 -11.75
C GLU A 186 2.80 -15.33 -12.88
N GLY A 187 2.76 -14.52 -13.94
CA GLY A 187 1.90 -14.70 -15.09
C GLY A 187 0.50 -14.08 -14.93
N LEU A 188 -0.24 -14.01 -16.04
CA LEU A 188 -1.52 -13.30 -16.11
C LEU A 188 -2.55 -13.86 -15.10
N CYS A 189 -2.57 -15.17 -14.87
CA CYS A 189 -3.55 -15.79 -13.98
C CYS A 189 -3.46 -15.33 -12.51
N SER A 190 -2.29 -14.90 -12.04
CA SER A 190 -2.16 -14.33 -10.69
C SER A 190 -2.84 -12.97 -10.53
N LEU A 191 -3.15 -12.28 -11.64
CA LEU A 191 -3.85 -10.99 -11.60
C LEU A 191 -5.36 -11.14 -11.43
N LYS A 192 -5.94 -12.25 -11.89
CA LYS A 192 -7.39 -12.50 -11.91
C LYS A 192 -8.03 -12.50 -10.52
N GLY A 193 -7.38 -13.11 -9.53
CA GLY A 193 -7.82 -13.11 -8.13
C GLY A 193 -7.19 -12.02 -7.27
N SER A 194 -6.30 -11.18 -7.82
CA SER A 194 -5.68 -10.09 -7.07
C SER A 194 -6.63 -8.90 -6.94
N ILE A 195 -6.38 -8.02 -5.97
CA ILE A 195 -6.93 -6.66 -5.94
C ILE A 195 -5.91 -5.71 -6.57
N LEU A 196 -4.63 -5.85 -6.21
CA LEU A 196 -3.53 -5.04 -6.70
C LEU A 196 -2.29 -5.91 -6.91
N SER A 197 -1.57 -5.66 -8.00
CA SER A 197 -0.25 -6.25 -8.26
C SER A 197 0.69 -5.20 -8.84
N HIS A 198 1.93 -5.17 -8.39
CA HIS A 198 2.94 -4.19 -8.82
C HIS A 198 3.75 -4.69 -10.03
N ARG A 199 4.38 -3.76 -10.78
CA ARG A 199 5.26 -4.02 -11.94
C ARG A 199 4.61 -4.87 -13.02
N VAL A 200 3.46 -4.44 -13.52
CA VAL A 200 2.75 -5.12 -14.62
C VAL A 200 3.06 -4.44 -15.95
N GLU A 201 3.91 -5.07 -16.77
CA GLU A 201 4.39 -4.47 -18.04
C GLU A 201 3.34 -4.40 -19.16
N HIS A 202 2.25 -5.16 -19.07
CA HIS A 202 1.19 -5.27 -20.10
C HIS A 202 -0.21 -5.18 -19.49
N TRP A 203 -0.52 -4.03 -18.89
CA TRP A 203 -1.78 -3.83 -18.15
C TRP A 203 -3.03 -3.92 -19.06
N GLU A 204 -2.96 -3.48 -20.32
CA GLU A 204 -4.09 -3.56 -21.25
C GLU A 204 -4.49 -5.01 -21.50
N MET A 205 -3.49 -5.87 -21.74
CA MET A 205 -3.71 -7.29 -21.96
C MET A 205 -4.25 -7.96 -20.69
N ALA A 206 -3.71 -7.61 -19.52
CA ALA A 206 -4.22 -8.11 -18.25
C ALA A 206 -5.70 -7.72 -18.04
N TRP A 207 -6.08 -6.50 -18.39
CA TRP A 207 -7.44 -6.03 -18.29
C TRP A 207 -8.39 -6.76 -19.25
N ASP A 208 -8.08 -6.78 -20.54
CA ASP A 208 -8.92 -7.38 -21.58
C ASP A 208 -9.11 -8.88 -21.39
N VAL A 209 -8.06 -9.58 -20.95
CA VAL A 209 -8.09 -11.04 -20.79
C VAL A 209 -8.75 -11.45 -19.47
N LEU A 210 -8.50 -10.74 -18.37
CA LEU A 210 -8.84 -11.27 -17.04
C LEU A 210 -9.99 -10.55 -16.35
N VAL A 211 -10.21 -9.28 -16.69
CA VAL A 211 -11.27 -8.45 -16.10
C VAL A 211 -12.50 -8.45 -17.00
N SER A 212 -12.29 -8.40 -18.32
CA SER A 212 -13.37 -8.33 -19.31
C SER A 212 -13.94 -9.70 -19.70
N ASP A 213 -13.16 -10.79 -19.64
CA ASP A 213 -13.61 -12.15 -19.98
C ASP A 213 -13.50 -13.14 -18.80
N TYR A 214 -14.62 -13.33 -18.10
CA TYR A 214 -14.72 -14.26 -16.97
C TYR A 214 -14.61 -15.74 -17.36
N ASN A 215 -14.74 -16.09 -18.64
CA ASN A 215 -14.72 -17.49 -19.11
C ASN A 215 -13.31 -18.06 -19.23
N ILE A 216 -12.28 -17.21 -19.24
CA ILE A 216 -10.89 -17.66 -19.33
C ILE A 216 -10.54 -18.43 -18.07
N LYS A 217 -10.23 -19.72 -18.25
CA LYS A 217 -9.80 -20.60 -17.16
C LYS A 217 -8.29 -20.56 -17.04
N CYS A 218 -7.83 -20.42 -15.80
CA CYS A 218 -6.43 -20.54 -15.47
C CYS A 218 -6.07 -22.02 -15.31
N GLN A 219 -4.89 -22.39 -15.78
CA GLN A 219 -4.37 -23.72 -15.46
C GLN A 219 -3.93 -23.69 -13.99
N THR A 220 -4.45 -24.62 -13.18
CA THR A 220 -3.91 -24.89 -11.84
C THR A 220 -2.45 -25.29 -12.00
N LEU A 221 -1.56 -24.61 -11.29
CA LEU A 221 -0.15 -24.96 -11.25
C LEU A 221 -0.03 -26.24 -10.42
N ALA A 222 0.89 -27.14 -10.75
CA ALA A 222 1.10 -28.29 -9.87
C ALA A 222 1.51 -27.77 -8.46
N PRO A 223 1.01 -28.37 -7.36
CA PRO A 223 1.16 -27.86 -5.98
C PRO A 223 2.61 -27.73 -5.46
N HIS A 224 3.61 -28.02 -6.30
CA HIS A 224 5.04 -27.97 -5.99
C HIS A 224 5.84 -27.02 -6.90
N THR A 225 5.20 -26.26 -7.79
CA THR A 225 5.92 -25.45 -8.81
C THR A 225 6.21 -24.03 -8.36
N ILE A 226 5.45 -23.49 -7.39
CA ILE A 226 5.73 -22.18 -6.81
C ILE A 226 6.63 -22.39 -5.60
N ASN A 227 7.94 -22.33 -5.83
CA ASN A 227 8.87 -22.06 -4.75
C ASN A 227 8.63 -20.62 -4.30
N TRP A 228 7.87 -20.45 -3.22
CA TRP A 228 7.98 -19.26 -2.37
C TRP A 228 9.36 -19.27 -1.69
N THR A 229 10.43 -19.30 -2.47
CA THR A 229 11.74 -18.87 -2.01
C THR A 229 11.61 -17.37 -1.81
N LEU A 230 11.12 -17.02 -0.62
CA LEU A 230 11.35 -15.78 0.09
C LEU A 230 12.85 -15.51 0.08
N ASN A 231 13.36 -15.01 -1.04
CA ASN A 231 14.67 -14.41 -1.11
C ASN A 231 14.55 -13.07 -0.37
N GLY A 232 14.68 -13.13 0.96
CA GLY A 232 15.24 -12.02 1.72
C GLY A 232 14.38 -11.29 2.74
N ALA A 233 13.16 -11.71 3.08
CA ALA A 233 12.46 -11.11 4.22
C ALA A 233 11.62 -12.16 4.97
N LYS A 234 11.85 -12.29 6.27
CA LYS A 234 11.02 -13.08 7.18
C LYS A 234 9.70 -12.32 7.40
N ASP A 235 8.82 -12.29 6.40
CA ASP A 235 7.51 -11.62 6.45
C ASP A 235 6.49 -12.43 7.27
N LYS A 236 6.78 -12.66 8.54
CA LYS A 236 5.77 -13.11 9.51
C LYS A 236 5.55 -11.98 10.50
N CYS A 237 4.55 -11.15 10.23
CA CYS A 237 4.03 -10.18 11.19
C CYS A 237 3.26 -10.92 12.31
N ASN A 238 4.00 -11.64 13.15
CA ASN A 238 3.49 -12.35 14.31
C ASN A 238 4.53 -12.28 15.42
N PHE A 239 4.55 -11.18 16.17
CA PHE A 239 5.13 -11.06 17.51
C PHE A 239 4.46 -9.88 18.26
N ASP A 240 4.37 -10.01 19.59
CA ASP A 240 3.45 -9.33 20.52
C ASP A 240 3.29 -7.80 20.41
N LEU A 241 2.04 -7.36 20.34
CA LEU A 241 1.53 -5.97 20.24
C LEU A 241 1.74 -5.08 21.49
N PHE A 242 2.46 -5.52 22.52
CA PHE A 242 2.43 -4.86 23.84
C PHE A 242 3.65 -3.99 24.18
N SER A 243 4.79 -4.07 23.46
CA SER A 243 6.02 -3.36 23.87
C SER A 243 6.44 -2.14 23.02
N GLN A 244 5.94 -1.98 21.78
CA GLN A 244 6.40 -0.90 20.89
C GLN A 244 5.63 0.42 21.01
N LYS A 245 4.33 0.40 21.37
CA LYS A 245 3.51 1.64 21.47
C LYS A 245 4.07 2.66 22.46
N PHE A 246 4.78 2.22 23.49
CA PHE A 246 5.36 3.11 24.52
C PHE A 246 6.72 3.72 24.11
N TYR A 247 7.47 3.05 23.24
CA TYR A 247 8.82 3.48 22.83
C TYR A 247 8.78 4.62 21.80
N TYR A 248 7.83 4.57 20.86
CA TYR A 248 7.69 5.59 19.81
C TYR A 248 7.12 6.92 20.36
N PHE A 249 6.11 6.87 21.21
CA PHE A 249 5.49 8.06 21.81
C PHE A 249 6.49 8.91 22.62
N MET A 250 7.39 8.27 23.37
CA MET A 250 8.37 8.97 24.22
C MET A 250 9.56 9.56 23.44
N LYS A 251 9.92 9.02 22.27
CA LYS A 251 11.12 9.46 21.52
C LYS A 251 10.82 10.60 20.55
N TYR A 252 9.62 10.64 19.95
CA TYR A 252 9.20 11.77 19.12
C TYR A 252 8.94 13.05 19.94
N LEU A 253 8.43 12.92 21.17
CA LEU A 253 8.33 14.06 22.11
C LEU A 253 9.69 14.64 22.52
N LYS A 254 10.76 13.84 22.57
CA LYS A 254 12.12 14.32 22.88
C LYS A 254 12.84 15.01 21.72
N LEU A 255 12.36 14.86 20.48
CA LEU A 255 12.87 15.59 19.32
C LEU A 255 12.17 16.94 19.10
N GLY A 256 11.09 17.22 19.84
CA GLY A 256 10.29 18.45 19.76
C GLY A 256 10.35 19.38 20.99
N ILE A 257 11.22 19.10 21.98
CA ILE A 257 11.39 19.97 23.16
C ILE A 257 12.86 20.39 23.24
N GLY A 258 13.20 21.46 22.54
CA GLY A 258 14.26 22.36 22.98
C GLY A 258 13.70 23.26 24.08
N ILE A 259 14.10 23.00 25.32
CA ILE A 259 14.26 24.03 26.36
C ILE A 259 15.75 24.21 26.55
#